data_AF-A0A327M7F0-F1
#
_entry.id   AF-A0A327M7F0-F1
#
_cell.length_a   1.000
_cell.length_b   1.000
_cell.length_c   1.000
_cell.angle_alpha   90.00
_cell.angle_beta   90.00
_cell.angle_gamma   90.00
#
_symmetry.space_group_name_H-M   'P 1'
#
loop_
_entity.id
_entity.type
_entity.pdbx_description
1 polymer ?
#
loop_
_entity_poly.entity_id
_entity_poly.type
_entity_poly.pdbx_seq_one_letter_code
_entity_poly.pdbx_strand_id
1 'polypeptide(L)'
;MSTQPGVTSRPSAGMSRRAGPALPPTWAMRSPSMARSPVKRGAPVPSTMVPPRITTSCMGPALSRCLGRATECAGGWGPRPLVVAPRGAPPRVRERTDPFATVWHGRHRLRSWGGSAMPDAETIQQVLETWFPPGLETADAGTHHRAFEAWFDGGVAPSPAVARLARAALAGHLDGWTATAHGRLALLLLLGQAPRCLHPGTPQAYAGDPDALRLAEEGLRNGHYDALDHAWERSLFLLPLAQAEGPDHRERLIRLCAMAEAVAWSAPEALRPLYRCAADQAQGHRAVIARFGRYPHRNAILGRATTEEEADYLTTGALTPRRRPPTAARLELVDAL
;
A
#
# COMPACT_ATOMS: atom_id res chain seq x y z
N MET A 1 -24.30 -30.56 76.29
CA MET A 1 -24.16 -31.30 75.02
C MET A 1 -22.67 -31.45 74.74
N SER A 2 -22.26 -32.67 74.36
CA SER A 2 -20.88 -33.17 74.37
C SER A 2 -19.92 -32.41 73.45
N THR A 3 -18.70 -32.23 73.93
CA THR A 3 -17.49 -31.78 73.22
C THR A 3 -16.72 -32.98 72.67
N GLN A 4 -16.20 -32.90 71.44
CA GLN A 4 -14.78 -33.10 71.07
C GLN A 4 -14.61 -33.35 69.55
N PRO A 5 -13.46 -32.94 68.97
CA PRO A 5 -13.27 -32.71 67.53
C PRO A 5 -12.40 -33.77 66.84
N GLY A 6 -12.70 -34.05 65.56
CA GLY A 6 -11.94 -34.96 64.71
C GLY A 6 -10.79 -34.25 63.97
N VAL A 7 -9.63 -34.90 64.02
CA VAL A 7 -8.28 -34.41 63.73
C VAL A 7 -7.88 -34.46 62.24
N THR A 8 -6.98 -33.53 61.90
CA THR A 8 -6.11 -33.33 60.74
C THR A 8 -5.38 -34.58 60.20
N SER A 9 -5.17 -34.68 58.88
CA SER A 9 -3.82 -34.88 58.28
C SER A 9 -3.84 -34.99 56.74
N ARG A 10 -2.96 -34.22 56.09
CA ARG A 10 -2.48 -34.40 54.71
C ARG A 10 -1.44 -35.53 54.64
N PRO A 11 -1.14 -36.06 53.44
CA PRO A 11 0.16 -35.79 52.80
C PRO A 11 -0.03 -35.46 51.28
N SER A 12 0.68 -34.56 50.55
CA SER A 12 2.11 -34.33 50.24
C SER A 12 2.82 -35.59 49.69
N ALA A 13 3.61 -35.65 48.60
CA ALA A 13 3.99 -34.82 47.45
C ALA A 13 4.83 -35.73 46.51
N GLY A 14 5.10 -35.28 45.28
CA GLY A 14 6.21 -35.77 44.42
C GLY A 14 5.78 -36.66 43.24
N MET A 15 6.27 -36.53 42.01
CA MET A 15 7.54 -35.96 41.55
C MET A 15 7.39 -35.34 40.14
N SER A 16 8.15 -34.27 39.94
CA SER A 16 8.52 -33.68 38.66
C SER A 16 9.32 -34.65 37.77
N ARG A 17 9.04 -34.64 36.47
CA ARG A 17 10.07 -34.82 35.42
C ARG A 17 9.81 -33.88 34.26
N ARG A 18 10.76 -32.97 34.01
CA ARG A 18 10.95 -32.27 32.73
C ARG A 18 11.31 -33.29 31.65
N ALA A 19 10.73 -33.13 30.46
CA ALA A 19 11.38 -33.54 29.23
C ALA A 19 12.04 -32.30 28.60
N GLY A 20 13.34 -32.41 28.29
CA GLY A 20 14.09 -31.41 27.53
C GLY A 20 13.81 -31.46 26.02
N PRO A 21 14.44 -30.59 25.23
CA PRO A 21 14.06 -30.35 23.84
C PRO A 21 14.58 -31.47 22.93
N ALA A 22 13.69 -32.06 22.13
CA ALA A 22 14.07 -32.94 21.02
C ALA A 22 14.11 -32.11 19.72
N LEU A 23 15.27 -32.09 19.08
CA LEU A 23 15.50 -31.53 17.74
C LEU A 23 14.64 -32.25 16.68
N PRO A 24 14.33 -31.60 15.54
CA PRO A 24 13.33 -32.06 14.59
C PRO A 24 13.82 -33.23 13.73
N PRO A 25 12.95 -34.14 13.29
CA PRO A 25 13.30 -35.04 12.21
C PRO A 25 13.29 -34.29 10.87
N THR A 26 14.45 -34.38 10.23
CA THR A 26 14.77 -34.15 8.83
C THR A 26 13.71 -34.63 7.84
N TRP A 27 13.55 -33.80 6.80
CA TRP A 27 13.11 -34.15 5.44
C TRP A 27 13.20 -35.66 5.11
N ALA A 28 12.06 -36.27 4.84
CA ALA A 28 11.99 -37.54 4.13
C ALA A 28 10.93 -37.42 3.03
N MET A 29 11.44 -37.43 1.79
CA MET A 29 10.71 -37.54 0.55
C MET A 29 9.69 -38.68 0.58
N ARG A 30 8.43 -38.40 0.21
CA ARG A 30 7.60 -39.36 -0.53
C ARG A 30 6.83 -38.67 -1.65
N SER A 31 6.82 -39.41 -2.76
CA SER A 31 6.54 -39.06 -4.14
C SER A 31 5.15 -38.48 -4.45
N PRO A 32 5.03 -37.77 -5.60
CA PRO A 32 3.77 -37.17 -6.05
C PRO A 32 2.72 -38.23 -6.36
N SER A 33 1.49 -37.99 -5.90
CA SER A 33 0.32 -38.74 -6.34
C SER A 33 0.10 -38.50 -7.84
N MET A 34 0.32 -39.53 -8.63
CA MET A 34 0.18 -39.53 -10.08
C MET A 34 -1.31 -39.49 -10.46
N ALA A 35 -1.66 -38.55 -11.33
CA ALA A 35 -2.97 -38.41 -11.96
C ALA A 35 -3.28 -39.63 -12.84
N ARG A 36 -4.51 -40.17 -12.75
CA ARG A 36 -4.98 -41.25 -13.63
C ARG A 36 -5.54 -40.68 -14.94
N SER A 37 -4.86 -41.03 -16.02
CA SER A 37 -5.28 -41.19 -17.43
C SER A 37 -5.98 -40.04 -18.18
N PRO A 38 -5.34 -39.48 -19.22
CA PRO A 38 -6.00 -38.80 -20.33
C PRO A 38 -6.44 -39.81 -21.41
N VAL A 39 -7.72 -39.74 -21.80
CA VAL A 39 -8.24 -40.41 -23.00
C VAL A 39 -8.17 -39.41 -24.16
N LYS A 40 -7.12 -39.49 -24.99
CA LYS A 40 -7.12 -39.34 -26.47
C LYS A 40 -5.69 -39.33 -27.02
N ARG A 41 -5.49 -40.10 -28.10
CA ARG A 41 -4.21 -40.34 -28.78
C ARG A 41 -3.71 -39.08 -29.49
N GLY A 42 -2.46 -38.70 -29.23
CA GLY A 42 -1.68 -37.73 -30.01
C GLY A 42 -0.29 -38.31 -30.32
N ALA A 43 0.27 -37.97 -31.48
CA ALA A 43 1.52 -38.53 -32.02
C ALA A 43 2.76 -38.24 -31.14
N PRO A 44 3.79 -39.10 -31.16
CA PRO A 44 4.97 -38.94 -30.30
C PRO A 44 5.82 -37.73 -30.73
N VAL A 45 6.14 -36.87 -29.76
CA VAL A 45 7.03 -35.72 -29.90
C VAL A 45 8.46 -36.13 -29.49
N PRO A 46 9.51 -35.84 -30.27
CA PRO A 46 10.87 -36.25 -29.95
C PRO A 46 11.47 -35.49 -28.76
N SER A 47 12.18 -36.21 -27.90
CA SER A 47 12.87 -35.72 -26.71
C SER A 47 14.11 -34.89 -27.08
N THR A 48 14.14 -33.62 -26.73
CA THR A 48 15.36 -32.79 -26.69
C THR A 48 15.74 -32.52 -25.25
N MET A 49 16.38 -33.48 -24.59
CA MET A 49 17.14 -33.22 -23.37
C MET A 49 18.43 -32.48 -23.75
N VAL A 50 18.51 -31.20 -23.37
CA VAL A 50 19.75 -30.41 -23.41
C VAL A 50 20.38 -30.49 -22.01
N PRO A 51 21.65 -30.92 -21.86
CA PRO A 51 22.31 -30.94 -20.55
C PRO A 51 22.64 -29.51 -20.07
N PRO A 52 22.61 -29.23 -18.75
CA PRO A 52 22.91 -27.92 -18.21
C PRO A 52 24.40 -27.57 -18.37
N ARG A 53 24.67 -26.37 -18.92
CA ARG A 53 26.02 -25.77 -18.96
C ARG A 53 26.41 -25.29 -17.57
N ILE A 54 27.48 -25.87 -17.04
CA ILE A 54 28.20 -25.41 -15.85
C ILE A 54 28.99 -24.16 -16.23
N THR A 55 28.74 -23.03 -15.56
CA THR A 55 29.59 -21.83 -15.64
C THR A 55 30.44 -21.73 -14.37
N THR A 56 31.72 -22.10 -14.50
CA THR A 56 32.75 -21.79 -13.52
C THR A 56 33.16 -20.34 -13.69
N SER A 57 32.96 -19.51 -12.67
CA SER A 57 33.49 -18.15 -12.60
C SER A 57 34.85 -18.19 -11.89
N CYS A 58 35.89 -17.87 -12.65
CA CYS A 58 37.26 -17.72 -12.17
C CYS A 58 37.42 -16.35 -11.48
N MET A 59 37.95 -16.35 -10.26
CA MET A 59 38.56 -15.16 -9.66
C MET A 59 39.75 -14.71 -10.52
N GLY A 60 39.83 -13.41 -10.80
CA GLY A 60 41.00 -12.75 -11.39
C GLY A 60 41.30 -11.46 -10.60
N PRO A 61 42.58 -11.16 -10.30
CA PRO A 61 42.96 -10.29 -9.18
C PRO A 61 43.04 -8.80 -9.52
N ALA A 62 43.09 -8.03 -8.44
CA ALA A 62 43.36 -6.60 -8.36
C ALA A 62 44.64 -6.16 -9.09
N LEU A 63 44.59 -4.98 -9.72
CA LEU A 63 45.78 -4.16 -9.97
C LEU A 63 45.52 -2.67 -9.66
N SER A 64 46.60 -2.08 -9.15
CA SER A 64 46.73 -0.86 -8.38
C SER A 64 46.59 0.47 -9.14
N ARG A 65 46.33 1.49 -8.31
CA ARG A 65 46.63 2.93 -8.46
C ARG A 65 47.82 3.26 -9.36
N CYS A 66 47.67 4.31 -10.16
CA CYS A 66 48.73 5.27 -10.44
C CYS A 66 48.17 6.70 -10.51
N LEU A 67 48.77 7.59 -9.73
CA LEU A 67 48.62 9.04 -9.73
C LEU A 67 49.39 9.63 -10.91
N GLY A 68 48.89 10.73 -11.49
CA GLY A 68 49.65 11.57 -12.41
C GLY A 68 48.90 12.86 -12.74
N ARG A 69 49.29 13.96 -12.08
CA ARG A 69 48.96 15.35 -12.46
C ARG A 69 49.99 15.87 -13.46
N ALA A 70 49.54 16.63 -14.46
CA ALA A 70 50.17 17.84 -15.03
C ALA A 70 49.16 18.45 -16.04
N THR A 71 48.62 19.68 -15.89
CA THR A 71 49.17 21.01 -16.30
C THR A 71 49.81 20.98 -17.69
N GLU A 72 49.62 21.90 -18.63
CA GLU A 72 48.84 23.11 -18.88
C GLU A 72 49.26 23.56 -20.32
N CYS A 73 48.61 24.56 -20.89
CA CYS A 73 49.03 25.35 -22.08
C CYS A 73 48.90 24.68 -23.47
N ALA A 74 48.78 25.40 -24.59
CA ALA A 74 48.14 26.65 -25.00
C ALA A 74 48.46 26.78 -26.51
N GLY A 75 47.48 27.22 -27.32
CA GLY A 75 47.71 27.96 -28.58
C GLY A 75 48.22 27.23 -29.83
N GLY A 76 47.55 27.48 -30.97
CA GLY A 76 48.12 27.18 -32.30
C GLY A 76 47.09 27.21 -33.42
N TRP A 77 47.17 28.21 -34.29
CA TRP A 77 46.24 28.56 -35.36
C TRP A 77 46.47 27.80 -36.69
N GLY A 78 45.35 27.39 -37.34
CA GLY A 78 45.13 27.34 -38.81
C GLY A 78 45.63 26.12 -39.61
N PRO A 79 45.20 25.92 -40.89
CA PRO A 79 44.01 26.37 -41.61
C PRO A 79 43.13 25.20 -42.15
N ARG A 80 41.95 25.54 -42.70
CA ARG A 80 40.97 24.63 -43.32
C ARG A 80 41.45 24.05 -44.67
N PRO A 81 40.89 22.90 -45.08
CA PRO A 81 40.32 22.84 -46.43
C PRO A 81 38.84 22.40 -46.44
N LEU A 82 38.10 23.00 -47.36
CA LEU A 82 36.74 22.62 -47.77
C LEU A 82 36.72 21.23 -48.39
N VAL A 83 35.78 20.35 -48.01
CA VAL A 83 35.18 19.36 -48.92
C VAL A 83 33.75 19.01 -48.44
N VAL A 84 32.78 19.39 -49.28
CA VAL A 84 31.51 18.72 -49.67
C VAL A 84 30.52 18.27 -48.59
N ALA A 85 29.35 18.92 -48.61
CA ALA A 85 28.12 18.42 -48.01
C ALA A 85 27.38 17.47 -48.97
N PRO A 86 26.84 16.35 -48.50
CA PRO A 86 25.66 15.74 -49.07
C PRO A 86 24.41 16.15 -48.28
N ARG A 87 23.41 16.64 -49.02
CA ARG A 87 22.04 16.86 -48.56
C ARG A 87 21.37 15.50 -48.29
N GLY A 88 20.59 15.41 -47.21
CA GLY A 88 19.53 14.42 -47.07
C GLY A 88 19.65 13.55 -45.80
N ALA A 89 19.12 14.03 -44.69
CA ALA A 89 18.75 13.20 -43.54
C ALA A 89 17.42 13.72 -42.95
N PRO A 90 16.50 12.84 -42.53
CA PRO A 90 15.13 13.18 -42.14
C PRO A 90 15.07 14.04 -40.86
N PRO A 91 13.94 14.71 -40.57
CA PRO A 91 13.85 15.60 -39.42
C PRO A 91 14.13 14.81 -38.13
N ARG A 92 15.01 15.38 -37.31
CA ARG A 92 15.26 14.92 -35.94
C ARG A 92 13.92 14.86 -35.21
N VAL A 93 13.45 13.65 -34.90
CA VAL A 93 12.50 13.45 -33.82
C VAL A 93 13.19 14.03 -32.59
N ARG A 94 12.70 15.17 -32.09
CA ARG A 94 12.98 15.58 -30.72
C ARG A 94 12.42 14.45 -29.87
N GLU A 95 13.29 13.63 -29.31
CA GLU A 95 12.96 12.88 -28.11
C GLU A 95 12.45 13.90 -27.10
N ARG A 96 11.12 13.92 -26.96
CA ARG A 96 10.45 14.58 -25.87
C ARG A 96 10.90 13.76 -24.66
N THR A 97 11.90 14.27 -23.95
CA THR A 97 12.21 13.80 -22.61
C THR A 97 10.91 13.82 -21.84
N ASP A 98 10.42 12.63 -21.49
CA ASP A 98 9.30 12.45 -20.59
C ASP A 98 9.63 13.19 -19.28
N PRO A 99 8.89 14.25 -18.89
CA PRO A 99 9.16 14.95 -17.65
C PRO A 99 8.85 14.09 -16.41
N PHE A 100 8.33 12.87 -16.57
CA PHE A 100 7.99 11.97 -15.45
C PHE A 100 8.89 10.74 -15.30
N ALA A 101 9.88 10.53 -16.19
CA ALA A 101 10.90 9.50 -16.01
C ALA A 101 12.05 9.98 -15.10
N THR A 102 11.73 10.60 -13.96
CA THR A 102 12.71 10.73 -12.87
C THR A 102 12.44 9.59 -11.91
N VAL A 103 13.31 8.59 -11.99
CA VAL A 103 13.50 7.55 -10.97
C VAL A 103 13.50 8.23 -9.59
N TRP A 104 12.40 8.10 -8.85
CA TRP A 104 12.30 8.51 -7.46
C TRP A 104 13.10 7.52 -6.62
N HIS A 105 14.41 7.72 -6.56
CA HIS A 105 15.25 7.15 -5.53
C HIS A 105 15.27 8.12 -4.35
N GLY A 106 14.21 8.07 -3.54
CA GLY A 106 14.15 8.75 -2.25
C GLY A 106 15.19 8.16 -1.31
N ARG A 107 16.36 8.80 -1.22
CA ARG A 107 17.34 8.59 -0.14
C ARG A 107 16.70 8.98 1.19
N HIS A 108 16.19 8.02 1.96
CA HIS A 108 16.07 8.22 3.40
C HIS A 108 17.45 8.12 4.03
N ARG A 109 18.11 9.27 4.23
CA ARG A 109 19.08 9.37 5.32
C ARG A 109 18.25 9.66 6.57
N LEU A 110 18.27 8.72 7.52
CA LEU A 110 17.89 8.97 8.90
C LEU A 110 18.77 10.13 9.43
N ARG A 111 18.32 11.36 9.26
CA ARG A 111 18.84 12.48 10.04
C ARG A 111 18.09 12.44 11.35
N SER A 112 18.75 11.96 12.40
CA SER A 112 18.33 12.20 13.77
C SER A 112 18.32 13.71 14.00
N TRP A 113 17.14 14.32 13.93
CA TRP A 113 16.94 15.67 14.41
C TRP A 113 16.97 15.60 15.94
N GLY A 114 18.07 16.08 16.51
CA GLY A 114 18.21 16.22 17.96
C GLY A 114 17.31 17.33 18.48
N GLY A 115 16.58 17.02 19.55
CA GLY A 115 16.12 17.99 20.55
C GLY A 115 15.04 18.98 20.12
N SER A 116 13.79 18.54 20.08
CA SER A 116 12.64 19.33 20.57
C SER A 116 11.53 18.36 20.97
N ALA A 117 10.95 18.57 22.15
CA ALA A 117 9.89 17.75 22.74
C ALA A 117 8.75 17.46 21.75
N MET A 118 8.25 16.22 21.73
CA MET A 118 7.20 15.72 20.82
C MET A 118 6.13 16.76 20.51
N PRO A 119 6.15 17.39 19.32
CA PRO A 119 5.00 18.10 18.77
C PRO A 119 3.92 17.11 18.28
N ASP A 120 3.92 15.87 18.76
CA ASP A 120 3.44 14.75 17.94
C ASP A 120 2.05 14.24 18.36
N ALA A 121 1.76 14.05 19.65
CA ALA A 121 0.50 13.43 20.06
C ALA A 121 -0.73 14.31 19.79
N GLU A 122 -0.69 15.57 20.20
CA GLU A 122 -1.79 16.53 19.99
C GLU A 122 -2.02 16.81 18.50
N THR A 123 -0.93 16.90 17.73
CA THR A 123 -1.00 17.18 16.29
C THR A 123 -1.46 15.96 15.49
N ILE A 124 -1.03 14.75 15.88
CA ILE A 124 -1.60 13.49 15.37
C ILE A 124 -3.09 13.45 15.67
N GLN A 125 -3.48 13.76 16.90
CA GLN A 125 -4.88 13.78 17.32
C GLN A 125 -5.70 14.78 16.51
N GLN A 126 -5.20 15.99 16.28
CA GLN A 126 -5.84 16.99 15.42
C GLN A 126 -6.10 16.47 13.99
N VAL A 127 -5.15 15.72 13.43
CA VAL A 127 -5.33 15.09 12.12
C VAL A 127 -6.41 14.01 12.21
N LEU A 128 -6.33 13.11 13.20
CA LEU A 128 -7.31 12.04 13.37
C LEU A 128 -8.72 12.59 13.56
N GLU A 129 -8.91 13.61 14.40
CA GLU A 129 -10.20 14.27 14.67
C GLU A 129 -10.82 14.93 13.44
N THR A 130 -10.01 15.26 12.43
CA THR A 130 -10.51 15.77 11.15
C THR A 130 -11.26 14.69 10.35
N TRP A 131 -10.87 13.42 10.50
CA TRP A 131 -11.55 12.28 9.86
C TRP A 131 -12.47 11.52 10.82
N PHE A 132 -12.15 11.48 12.11
CA PHE A 132 -12.83 10.72 13.16
C PHE A 132 -13.28 11.69 14.26
N PRO A 133 -14.46 12.32 14.10
CA PRO A 133 -14.93 13.29 15.07
C PRO A 133 -14.99 12.68 16.48
N PRO A 134 -14.64 13.43 17.55
CA PRO A 134 -14.72 12.92 18.91
C PRO A 134 -16.10 12.33 19.24
N GLY A 135 -16.11 11.15 19.86
CA GLY A 135 -17.34 10.45 20.25
C GLY A 135 -17.95 9.56 19.17
N LEU A 136 -17.27 9.39 18.02
CA LEU A 136 -17.68 8.47 16.96
C LEU A 136 -17.84 7.03 17.50
N GLU A 137 -17.12 6.65 18.55
CA GLU A 137 -17.18 5.33 19.19
C GLU A 137 -18.55 5.00 19.77
N THR A 138 -19.27 6.03 20.20
CA THR A 138 -20.59 5.92 20.84
C THR A 138 -21.70 6.52 19.99
N ALA A 139 -21.38 6.92 18.75
CA ALA A 139 -22.31 7.61 17.87
C ALA A 139 -23.32 6.63 17.24
N ASP A 140 -24.46 7.17 16.82
CA ASP A 140 -25.48 6.41 16.10
C ASP A 140 -25.03 6.01 14.69
N ALA A 141 -25.73 5.02 14.10
CA ALA A 141 -25.43 4.54 12.76
C ALA A 141 -25.57 5.65 11.70
N GLY A 142 -26.46 6.64 11.90
CA GLY A 142 -26.61 7.79 11.02
C GLY A 142 -25.38 8.70 10.99
N THR A 143 -24.72 8.89 12.13
CA THR A 143 -23.47 9.66 12.24
C THR A 143 -22.32 8.93 11.56
N HIS A 144 -22.21 7.62 11.77
CA HIS A 144 -21.25 6.79 11.04
C HIS A 144 -21.48 6.82 9.53
N HIS A 145 -22.73 6.80 9.08
CA HIS A 145 -23.07 6.92 7.66
C HIS A 145 -22.57 8.24 7.08
N ARG A 146 -22.84 9.37 7.74
CA ARG A 146 -22.35 10.69 7.29
C ARG A 146 -20.83 10.76 7.25
N ALA A 147 -20.15 10.21 8.25
CA ALA A 147 -18.69 10.14 8.28
C ALA A 147 -18.16 9.29 7.11
N PHE A 148 -18.76 8.12 6.87
CA PHE A 148 -18.42 7.24 5.76
C PHE A 148 -18.59 7.95 4.41
N GLU A 149 -19.74 8.59 4.17
CA GLU A 149 -19.95 9.41 2.96
C GLU A 149 -18.88 10.49 2.80
N ALA A 150 -18.56 11.21 3.88
CA ALA A 150 -17.54 12.25 3.85
C ALA A 150 -16.15 11.71 3.43
N TRP A 151 -15.77 10.52 3.89
CA TRP A 151 -14.48 9.91 3.55
C TRP A 151 -14.35 9.50 2.09
N PHE A 152 -15.44 9.05 1.45
CA PHE A 152 -15.41 8.47 0.10
C PHE A 152 -15.89 9.43 -1.01
N ASP A 153 -16.75 10.40 -0.68
CA ASP A 153 -17.25 11.41 -1.62
C ASP A 153 -16.56 12.77 -1.49
N GLY A 154 -15.49 12.86 -0.69
CA GLY A 154 -14.70 14.08 -0.55
C GLY A 154 -15.35 15.17 0.32
N GLY A 155 -16.24 14.76 1.24
CA GLY A 155 -16.90 15.65 2.19
C GLY A 155 -16.03 16.08 3.38
N VAL A 156 -14.86 15.47 3.57
CA VAL A 156 -13.90 15.92 4.58
C VAL A 156 -13.24 17.23 4.13
N ALA A 157 -13.24 18.24 5.00
CA ALA A 157 -12.62 19.54 4.77
C ALA A 157 -11.43 19.77 5.73
N PRO A 158 -10.18 19.47 5.31
CA PRO A 158 -9.02 19.69 6.14
C PRO A 158 -8.83 21.17 6.49
N SER A 159 -8.56 21.46 7.77
CA SER A 159 -8.26 22.83 8.22
C SER A 159 -6.94 23.35 7.61
N PRO A 160 -6.67 24.67 7.63
CA PRO A 160 -5.38 25.22 7.20
C PRO A 160 -4.18 24.65 7.96
N ALA A 161 -4.37 24.21 9.21
CA ALA A 161 -3.34 23.53 9.99
C ALA A 161 -3.05 22.14 9.42
N VAL A 162 -4.08 21.34 9.19
CA VAL A 162 -3.96 20.01 8.56
C VAL A 162 -3.39 20.11 7.15
N ALA A 163 -3.74 21.14 6.38
CA ALA A 163 -3.16 21.39 5.06
C ALA A 163 -1.65 21.68 5.13
N ARG A 164 -1.15 22.37 6.17
CA ARG A 164 0.29 22.53 6.41
C ARG A 164 0.96 21.19 6.74
N LEU A 165 0.31 20.36 7.56
CA LEU A 165 0.80 19.03 7.90
C LEU A 165 0.85 18.10 6.69
N ALA A 166 -0.13 18.16 5.79
CA ALA A 166 -0.11 17.39 4.54
C ALA A 166 1.10 17.74 3.67
N ARG A 167 1.43 19.04 3.58
CA ARG A 167 2.67 19.48 2.89
C ARG A 167 3.94 19.02 3.60
N ALA A 168 3.96 19.04 4.93
CA ALA A 168 5.09 18.53 5.71
C ALA A 168 5.28 17.01 5.57
N ALA A 169 4.17 16.25 5.53
CA ALA A 169 4.18 14.81 5.27
C ALA A 169 4.74 14.49 3.89
N LEU A 170 4.26 15.19 2.84
CA LEU A 170 4.78 15.04 1.46
C LEU A 170 6.27 15.40 1.34
N ALA A 171 6.78 16.28 2.21
CA ALA A 171 8.19 16.62 2.29
C ALA A 171 9.03 15.64 3.14
N GLY A 172 8.43 14.61 3.73
CA GLY A 172 9.11 13.65 4.62
C GLY A 172 9.49 14.24 5.99
N HIS A 173 8.89 15.36 6.39
CA HIS A 173 9.23 16.03 7.66
C HIS A 173 8.54 15.41 8.89
N LEU A 174 7.65 14.43 8.69
CA LEU A 174 6.87 13.78 9.76
C LEU A 174 7.21 12.29 9.93
N ASP A 175 8.40 11.86 9.49
CA ASP A 175 8.85 10.45 9.56
C ASP A 175 8.76 9.87 10.98
N GLY A 176 8.92 10.70 12.03
CA GLY A 176 8.79 10.28 13.43
C GLY A 176 7.41 9.71 13.79
N TRP A 177 6.35 10.09 13.07
CA TRP A 177 4.98 9.60 13.33
C TRP A 177 4.79 8.13 12.99
N THR A 178 5.74 7.54 12.25
CA THR A 178 5.74 6.10 11.92
C THR A 178 5.99 5.20 13.13
N ALA A 179 6.36 5.77 14.29
CA ALA A 179 6.64 5.07 15.54
C ALA A 179 5.39 4.50 16.24
N THR A 180 4.19 4.97 15.92
CA THR A 180 2.93 4.50 16.53
C THR A 180 1.89 4.12 15.47
N ALA A 181 0.87 3.34 15.85
CA ALA A 181 -0.24 2.97 14.96
C ALA A 181 -1.03 4.21 14.51
N HIS A 182 -1.45 5.03 15.47
CA HIS A 182 -2.18 6.27 15.24
C HIS A 182 -1.39 7.32 14.45
N GLY A 183 -0.09 7.49 14.74
CA GLY A 183 0.77 8.40 13.97
C GLY A 183 0.92 7.95 12.51
N ARG A 184 1.05 6.64 12.28
CA ARG A 184 1.06 6.07 10.94
C ARG A 184 -0.27 6.28 10.23
N LEU A 185 -1.40 6.01 10.89
CA LEU A 185 -2.73 6.27 10.33
C LEU A 185 -2.89 7.74 9.94
N ALA A 186 -2.46 8.67 10.81
CA ALA A 186 -2.47 10.11 10.49
C ALA A 186 -1.62 10.44 9.25
N LEU A 187 -0.44 9.85 9.09
CA LEU A 187 0.36 9.99 7.86
C LEU A 187 -0.40 9.46 6.62
N LEU A 188 -1.08 8.31 6.73
CA LEU A 188 -1.88 7.78 5.62
C LEU A 188 -3.01 8.74 5.21
N LEU A 189 -3.67 9.37 6.19
CA LEU A 189 -4.70 10.38 5.93
C LEU A 189 -4.09 11.63 5.28
N LEU A 190 -2.94 12.12 5.76
CA LEU A 190 -2.26 13.29 5.22
C LEU A 190 -1.70 13.09 3.80
N LEU A 191 -1.28 11.87 3.45
CA LEU A 191 -0.67 11.54 2.16
C LEU A 191 -1.69 11.01 1.14
N GLY A 192 -2.71 10.30 1.61
CA GLY A 192 -3.76 9.71 0.77
C GLY A 192 -5.00 10.60 0.70
N GLN A 193 -5.70 10.79 1.81
CA GLN A 193 -7.02 11.44 1.80
C GLN A 193 -6.93 12.96 1.66
N ALA A 194 -6.06 13.63 2.41
CA ALA A 194 -5.97 15.09 2.45
C ALA A 194 -5.67 15.71 1.07
N PRO A 195 -4.73 15.19 0.25
CA PRO A 195 -4.46 15.77 -1.07
C PRO A 195 -5.67 15.70 -2.01
N ARG A 196 -6.51 14.66 -1.90
CA ARG A 196 -7.74 14.51 -2.68
C ARG A 196 -8.79 15.55 -2.30
N CYS A 197 -8.86 15.94 -1.02
CA CYS A 197 -9.73 17.02 -0.55
C CYS A 197 -9.18 18.42 -0.92
N LEU A 198 -7.86 18.62 -0.83
CA LEU A 198 -7.21 19.92 -1.02
C LEU A 198 -7.01 20.28 -2.50
N HIS A 199 -6.85 19.28 -3.36
CA HIS A 199 -6.52 19.45 -4.77
C HIS A 199 -7.40 18.56 -5.68
N PRO A 200 -8.74 18.64 -5.56
CA PRO A 200 -9.63 17.76 -6.30
C PRO A 200 -9.45 17.92 -7.81
N GLY A 201 -9.38 16.79 -8.53
CA GLY A 201 -9.27 16.79 -9.99
C GLY A 201 -7.90 17.22 -10.54
N THR A 202 -6.86 17.31 -9.71
CA THR A 202 -5.51 17.67 -10.16
C THR A 202 -4.50 16.54 -9.90
N PRO A 203 -3.32 16.54 -10.57
CA PRO A 203 -2.27 15.56 -10.32
C PRO A 203 -1.80 15.52 -8.85
N GLN A 204 -1.84 16.67 -8.16
CA GLN A 204 -1.44 16.81 -6.77
C GLN A 204 -2.28 15.95 -5.81
N ALA A 205 -3.53 15.61 -6.17
CA ALA A 205 -4.36 14.68 -5.41
C ALA A 205 -3.76 13.27 -5.24
N TYR A 206 -2.81 12.90 -6.10
CA TYR A 206 -2.20 11.57 -6.15
C TYR A 206 -0.71 11.59 -5.77
N ALA A 207 -0.15 12.76 -5.44
CA ALA A 207 1.28 12.92 -5.23
C ALA A 207 1.84 12.08 -4.07
N GLY A 208 1.02 11.83 -3.04
CA GLY A 208 1.39 11.05 -1.86
C GLY A 208 1.07 9.54 -1.95
N ASP A 209 0.44 9.07 -3.04
CA ASP A 209 -0.01 7.67 -3.16
C ASP A 209 1.13 6.65 -2.97
N PRO A 210 2.34 6.82 -3.55
CA PRO A 210 3.44 5.88 -3.35
C PRO A 210 3.93 5.79 -1.90
N ASP A 211 4.04 6.93 -1.21
CA ASP A 211 4.48 6.98 0.19
C ASP A 211 3.41 6.44 1.13
N ALA A 212 2.13 6.77 0.89
CA ALA A 212 1.02 6.21 1.63
C ALA A 212 0.98 4.68 1.49
N LEU A 213 1.21 4.14 0.29
CA LEU A 213 1.28 2.70 0.06
C LEU A 213 2.43 2.07 0.86
N ARG A 214 3.64 2.64 0.77
CA ARG A 214 4.80 2.13 1.50
C ARG A 214 4.53 2.08 3.01
N LEU A 215 3.98 3.16 3.56
CA LEU A 215 3.65 3.27 4.98
C LEU A 215 2.58 2.27 5.40
N ALA A 216 1.54 2.04 4.57
CA ALA A 216 0.51 1.06 4.84
C ALA A 216 1.10 -0.37 4.86
N GLU A 217 1.88 -0.76 3.84
CA GLU A 217 2.51 -2.09 3.77
C GLU A 217 3.52 -2.34 4.90
N GLU A 218 4.26 -1.32 5.34
CA GLU A 218 5.08 -1.40 6.55
C GLU A 218 4.23 -1.60 7.81
N GLY A 219 3.13 -0.87 7.92
CA GLY A 219 2.24 -0.95 9.08
C GLY A 219 1.43 -2.24 9.18
N LEU A 220 1.15 -2.87 8.05
CA LEU A 220 0.62 -4.24 7.98
C LEU A 220 1.64 -5.26 8.50
N ARG A 221 2.94 -5.05 8.20
CA ARG A 221 4.00 -5.99 8.60
C ARG A 221 4.44 -5.85 10.05
N ASN A 222 4.37 -4.65 10.61
CA ASN A 222 4.87 -4.38 11.97
C ASN A 222 3.77 -4.40 13.04
N GLY A 223 2.53 -4.80 12.68
CA GLY A 223 1.40 -4.92 13.59
C GLY A 223 0.67 -3.60 13.91
N HIS A 224 1.03 -2.48 13.28
CA HIS A 224 0.33 -1.20 13.51
C HIS A 224 -1.12 -1.25 13.05
N TYR A 225 -1.43 -1.97 11.97
CA TYR A 225 -2.81 -2.18 11.53
C TYR A 225 -3.64 -2.95 12.56
N ASP A 226 -3.08 -4.03 13.12
CA ASP A 226 -3.77 -4.87 14.10
C ASP A 226 -3.98 -4.15 15.44
N ALA A 227 -3.12 -3.17 15.75
CA ALA A 227 -3.20 -2.35 16.96
C ALA A 227 -4.24 -1.21 16.89
N LEU A 228 -4.93 -1.02 15.75
CA LEU A 228 -6.05 -0.08 15.66
C LEU A 228 -7.32 -0.73 16.21
N ASP A 229 -8.08 0.01 17.00
CA ASP A 229 -9.22 -0.54 17.75
C ASP A 229 -10.51 -0.55 16.90
N HIS A 230 -10.65 0.41 15.98
CA HIS A 230 -11.92 0.65 15.32
C HIS A 230 -11.96 0.24 13.85
N ALA A 231 -13.14 -0.21 13.41
CA ALA A 231 -13.37 -0.63 12.03
C ALA A 231 -13.15 0.50 11.01
N TRP A 232 -13.48 1.76 11.37
CA TRP A 232 -13.22 2.91 10.49
C TRP A 232 -11.74 3.16 10.31
N GLU A 233 -10.96 3.15 11.39
CA GLU A 233 -9.50 3.31 11.34
C GLU A 233 -8.86 2.26 10.44
N ARG A 234 -9.20 0.99 10.67
CA ARG A 234 -8.72 -0.13 9.85
C ARG A 234 -9.16 0.00 8.39
N SER A 235 -10.37 0.45 8.13
CA SER A 235 -10.86 0.68 6.77
C SER A 235 -10.05 1.77 6.03
N LEU A 236 -9.82 2.92 6.66
CA LEU A 236 -9.03 3.99 6.06
C LEU A 236 -7.54 3.63 5.94
N PHE A 237 -7.00 2.82 6.86
CA PHE A 237 -5.64 2.31 6.79
C PHE A 237 -5.37 1.51 5.51
N LEU A 238 -6.39 0.83 4.98
CA LEU A 238 -6.27 -0.04 3.81
C LEU A 238 -6.42 0.69 2.47
N LEU A 239 -6.91 1.93 2.46
CA LEU A 239 -7.14 2.69 1.22
C LEU A 239 -5.93 2.79 0.29
N PRO A 240 -4.69 2.99 0.79
CA PRO A 240 -3.51 3.06 -0.07
C PRO A 240 -3.30 1.81 -0.94
N LEU A 241 -3.74 0.63 -0.49
CA LEU A 241 -3.66 -0.61 -1.29
C LEU A 241 -4.52 -0.53 -2.56
N ALA A 242 -5.68 0.15 -2.49
CA ALA A 242 -6.50 0.42 -3.67
C ALA A 242 -5.98 1.60 -4.49
N GLN A 243 -5.49 2.64 -3.82
CA GLN A 243 -5.30 3.94 -4.44
C GLN A 243 -4.05 4.04 -5.33
N ALA A 244 -2.93 3.44 -4.90
CA ALA A 244 -1.66 3.51 -5.60
C ALA A 244 -1.57 2.51 -6.75
N GLU A 245 -1.49 3.00 -7.99
CA GLU A 245 -1.25 2.18 -9.18
C GLU A 245 0.22 1.71 -9.24
N GLY A 246 0.43 0.48 -9.72
CA GLY A 246 1.76 -0.11 -9.80
C GLY A 246 1.73 -1.56 -10.32
N PRO A 247 2.91 -2.17 -10.58
CA PRO A 247 3.00 -3.51 -11.16
C PRO A 247 2.39 -4.61 -10.27
N ASP A 248 2.32 -4.40 -8.95
CA ASP A 248 1.78 -5.32 -7.94
C ASP A 248 0.33 -5.00 -7.53
N HIS A 249 -0.31 -4.05 -8.22
CA HIS A 249 -1.58 -3.47 -7.79
C HIS A 249 -2.71 -4.50 -7.77
N ARG A 250 -2.70 -5.45 -8.71
CA ARG A 250 -3.69 -6.52 -8.77
C ARG A 250 -3.59 -7.44 -7.55
N GLU A 251 -2.38 -7.85 -7.17
CA GLU A 251 -2.10 -8.69 -6.01
C GLU A 251 -2.47 -7.96 -4.71
N ARG A 252 -2.14 -6.67 -4.62
CA ARG A 252 -2.58 -5.81 -3.49
C ARG A 252 -4.09 -5.73 -3.38
N LEU A 253 -4.81 -5.59 -4.49
CA LEU A 253 -6.28 -5.55 -4.48
C LEU A 253 -6.92 -6.88 -4.07
N ILE A 254 -6.30 -8.02 -4.38
CA ILE A 254 -6.76 -9.32 -3.86
C ILE A 254 -6.64 -9.38 -2.33
N ARG A 255 -5.50 -8.93 -1.78
CA ARG A 255 -5.31 -8.83 -0.33
C ARG A 255 -6.33 -7.87 0.29
N LEU A 256 -6.48 -6.68 -0.28
CA LEU A 256 -7.44 -5.67 0.17
C LEU A 256 -8.87 -6.24 0.24
N CYS A 257 -9.31 -6.97 -0.78
CA CYS A 257 -10.64 -7.57 -0.79
C CYS A 257 -10.88 -8.47 0.43
N ALA A 258 -9.93 -9.36 0.74
CA ALA A 258 -10.04 -10.25 1.90
C ALA A 258 -10.01 -9.47 3.24
N MET A 259 -9.17 -8.44 3.33
CA MET A 259 -9.06 -7.62 4.53
C MET A 259 -10.30 -6.75 4.76
N ALA A 260 -10.88 -6.19 3.70
CA ALA A 260 -12.10 -5.38 3.80
C ALA A 260 -13.30 -6.23 4.24
N GLU A 261 -13.41 -7.49 3.76
CA GLU A 261 -14.40 -8.45 4.27
C GLU A 261 -14.21 -8.75 5.75
N ALA A 262 -12.96 -8.91 6.20
CA ALA A 262 -12.66 -9.13 7.62
C ALA A 262 -13.05 -7.91 8.48
N VAL A 263 -12.77 -6.68 8.01
CA VAL A 263 -13.25 -5.45 8.66
C VAL A 263 -14.78 -5.44 8.72
N ALA A 264 -15.46 -5.75 7.60
CA ALA A 264 -16.92 -5.77 7.55
C ALA A 264 -17.55 -6.82 8.48
N TRP A 265 -16.91 -7.96 8.65
CA TRP A 265 -17.35 -9.01 9.57
C TRP A 265 -17.17 -8.60 11.04
N SER A 266 -16.01 -8.01 11.35
CA SER A 266 -15.65 -7.62 12.73
C SER A 266 -16.29 -6.31 13.20
N ALA A 267 -16.86 -5.52 12.29
CA ALA A 267 -17.54 -4.27 12.64
C ALA A 267 -18.77 -4.51 13.55
N PRO A 268 -19.12 -3.53 14.41
CA PRO A 268 -20.37 -3.54 15.16
C PRO A 268 -21.56 -3.81 14.22
N GLU A 269 -22.54 -4.59 14.69
CA GLU A 269 -23.64 -5.09 13.87
C GLU A 269 -24.37 -3.99 13.09
N ALA A 270 -24.73 -2.90 13.78
CA ALA A 270 -25.35 -1.71 13.22
C ALA A 270 -24.56 -1.09 12.05
N LEU A 271 -23.22 -1.24 12.06
CA LEU A 271 -22.31 -0.61 11.09
C LEU A 271 -21.85 -1.57 9.99
N ARG A 272 -22.05 -2.89 10.14
CA ARG A 272 -21.63 -3.89 9.14
C ARG A 272 -22.07 -3.54 7.70
N PRO A 273 -23.27 -3.01 7.44
CA PRO A 273 -23.67 -2.67 6.07
C PRO A 273 -22.78 -1.60 5.42
N LEU A 274 -22.24 -0.63 6.19
CA LEU A 274 -21.29 0.38 5.68
C LEU A 274 -19.97 -0.29 5.27
N TYR A 275 -19.44 -1.17 6.11
CA TYR A 275 -18.16 -1.82 5.81
C TYR A 275 -18.27 -2.92 4.75
N ARG A 276 -19.44 -3.55 4.60
CA ARG A 276 -19.75 -4.38 3.42
C ARG A 276 -19.74 -3.55 2.14
N CYS A 277 -20.24 -2.32 2.18
CA CYS A 277 -20.11 -1.40 1.06
C CYS A 277 -18.64 -1.11 0.74
N ALA A 278 -17.79 -0.89 1.73
CA ALA A 278 -16.34 -0.74 1.51
C ALA A 278 -15.69 -2.01 0.90
N ALA A 279 -16.09 -3.21 1.33
CA ALA A 279 -15.62 -4.46 0.74
C ALA A 279 -16.06 -4.62 -0.72
N ASP A 280 -17.31 -4.27 -1.05
CA ASP A 280 -17.82 -4.21 -2.42
C ASP A 280 -16.99 -3.24 -3.28
N GLN A 281 -16.61 -2.06 -2.73
CA GLN A 281 -15.74 -1.10 -3.42
C GLN A 281 -14.36 -1.70 -3.72
N ALA A 282 -13.76 -2.42 -2.78
CA ALA A 282 -12.49 -3.11 -3.01
C ALA A 282 -12.57 -4.12 -4.18
N GLN A 283 -13.67 -4.87 -4.27
CA GLN A 283 -13.92 -5.77 -5.42
C GLN A 283 -14.08 -5.00 -6.72
N GLY A 284 -14.77 -3.86 -6.68
CA GLY A 284 -14.88 -2.96 -7.82
C GLY A 284 -13.51 -2.50 -8.31
N HIS A 285 -12.65 -2.02 -7.41
CA HIS A 285 -11.28 -1.60 -7.75
C HIS A 285 -10.50 -2.75 -8.40
N ARG A 286 -10.59 -3.95 -7.81
CA ARG A 286 -9.98 -5.17 -8.38
C ARG A 286 -10.45 -5.46 -9.79
N ALA A 287 -11.75 -5.34 -10.06
CA ALA A 287 -12.30 -5.57 -11.41
C ALA A 287 -11.77 -4.57 -12.43
N VAL A 288 -11.69 -3.29 -12.07
CA VAL A 288 -11.16 -2.23 -12.94
C VAL A 288 -9.69 -2.48 -13.26
N ILE A 289 -8.87 -2.74 -12.25
CA ILE A 289 -7.44 -3.01 -12.44
C ILE A 289 -7.20 -4.34 -13.16
N ALA A 290 -8.00 -5.37 -12.92
CA ALA A 290 -7.90 -6.63 -13.66
C ALA A 290 -8.20 -6.46 -15.16
N ARG A 291 -9.09 -5.52 -15.51
CA ARG A 291 -9.48 -5.23 -16.89
C ARG A 291 -8.49 -4.30 -17.61
N PHE A 292 -8.14 -3.18 -16.99
CA PHE A 292 -7.38 -2.11 -17.65
C PHE A 292 -5.93 -1.99 -17.18
N GLY A 293 -5.54 -2.65 -16.08
CA GLY A 293 -4.23 -2.51 -15.45
C GLY A 293 -3.99 -1.16 -14.75
N ARG A 294 -4.94 -0.23 -14.82
CA ARG A 294 -4.89 1.14 -14.28
C ARG A 294 -6.30 1.68 -14.11
N TYR A 295 -6.45 2.88 -13.54
CA TYR A 295 -7.71 3.59 -13.43
C TYR A 295 -7.94 4.54 -14.62
N PRO A 296 -8.88 4.23 -15.55
CA PRO A 296 -9.10 5.07 -16.74
C PRO A 296 -9.55 6.50 -16.41
N HIS A 297 -10.28 6.70 -15.31
CA HIS A 297 -10.74 8.02 -14.88
C HIS A 297 -9.60 8.98 -14.51
N ARG A 298 -8.39 8.46 -14.27
CA ARG A 298 -7.20 9.28 -14.00
C ARG A 298 -6.45 9.66 -15.28
N ASN A 299 -6.83 9.14 -16.45
CA ASN A 299 -6.07 9.34 -17.69
C ASN A 299 -5.89 10.81 -18.03
N ALA A 300 -6.97 11.60 -18.02
CA ALA A 300 -6.90 13.04 -18.31
C ALA A 300 -6.01 13.78 -17.28
N ILE A 301 -6.16 13.43 -15.99
CA ILE A 301 -5.39 14.07 -14.91
C ILE A 301 -3.89 13.74 -15.04
N LEU A 302 -3.56 12.51 -15.40
CA LEU A 302 -2.19 12.02 -15.54
C LEU A 302 -1.61 12.18 -16.95
N GLY A 303 -2.31 12.85 -17.87
CA GLY A 303 -1.86 13.07 -19.25
C GLY A 303 -1.70 11.80 -20.09
N ARG A 304 -2.43 10.73 -19.76
CA ARG A 304 -2.39 9.45 -20.47
C ARG A 304 -3.39 9.43 -21.63
N ALA A 305 -3.02 8.78 -22.73
CA ALA A 305 -3.97 8.46 -23.79
C ALA A 305 -5.00 7.44 -23.29
N THR A 306 -6.28 7.73 -23.54
CA THR A 306 -7.41 6.84 -23.27
C THR A 306 -7.63 5.93 -24.47
N THR A 307 -7.74 4.62 -24.25
CA THR A 307 -8.07 3.65 -25.31
C THR A 307 -9.58 3.68 -25.63
N GLU A 308 -9.99 3.09 -26.75
CA GLU A 308 -11.41 2.97 -27.10
C GLU A 308 -12.21 2.22 -26.01
N GLU A 309 -11.67 1.10 -25.52
CA GLU A 309 -12.30 0.33 -24.44
C GLU A 309 -12.42 1.13 -23.14
N GLU A 310 -11.40 1.93 -22.80
CA GLU A 310 -11.42 2.82 -21.65
C GLU A 310 -12.45 3.95 -21.84
N ALA A 311 -12.61 4.49 -23.05
CA ALA A 311 -13.59 5.52 -23.36
C ALA A 311 -15.03 5.00 -23.22
N ASP A 312 -15.32 3.79 -23.72
CA ASP A 312 -16.62 3.12 -23.57
C ASP A 312 -16.94 2.85 -22.08
N TYR A 313 -15.93 2.46 -21.31
CA TYR A 313 -16.09 2.29 -19.87
C TYR A 313 -16.38 3.61 -19.14
N LEU A 314 -15.76 4.71 -19.56
CA LEU A 314 -16.00 6.04 -18.96
C LEU A 314 -17.38 6.60 -19.32
N THR A 315 -17.91 6.34 -20.52
CA THR A 315 -19.23 6.83 -20.96
C THR A 315 -20.39 6.07 -20.31
N THR A 316 -20.22 4.78 -20.04
CA THR A 316 -21.23 3.95 -19.37
C THR A 316 -21.41 4.28 -17.88
N GLY A 317 -20.56 5.14 -17.31
CA GLY A 317 -20.64 5.55 -15.90
C GLY A 317 -20.30 4.44 -14.89
N ALA A 318 -19.79 3.30 -15.37
CA ALA A 318 -19.41 2.15 -14.56
C ALA A 318 -18.10 2.36 -13.77
N LEU A 319 -17.77 3.61 -13.43
CA LEU A 319 -16.69 3.97 -12.52
C LEU A 319 -16.92 3.20 -11.22
N THR A 320 -16.12 2.14 -10.98
CA THR A 320 -16.03 1.34 -9.74
C THR A 320 -17.33 1.41 -8.96
N PRO A 321 -18.34 0.56 -9.25
CA PRO A 321 -19.74 0.89 -9.07
C PRO A 321 -19.92 1.71 -7.80
N ARG A 322 -20.20 3.02 -7.96
CA ARG A 322 -20.52 3.93 -6.85
C ARG A 322 -21.80 3.43 -6.19
N ARG A 323 -21.74 2.31 -5.49
CA ARG A 323 -22.77 1.85 -4.58
C ARG A 323 -22.75 2.89 -3.49
N ARG A 324 -23.75 3.77 -3.52
CA ARG A 324 -24.01 4.64 -2.38
C ARG A 324 -24.06 3.77 -1.14
N PRO A 325 -23.49 4.23 -0.01
CA PRO A 325 -23.68 3.52 1.23
C PRO A 325 -25.18 3.30 1.47
N PRO A 326 -25.57 2.16 2.08
CA PRO A 326 -26.97 1.91 2.39
C PRO A 326 -27.50 3.06 3.24
N THR A 327 -28.65 3.63 2.87
CA THR A 327 -29.21 4.83 3.52
C THR A 327 -29.31 4.66 5.03
N ALA A 328 -29.15 5.75 5.79
CA ALA A 328 -29.29 5.76 7.25
C ALA A 328 -30.58 5.05 7.74
N ALA A 329 -31.70 5.25 7.06
CA ALA A 329 -32.97 4.56 7.34
C ALA A 329 -32.91 3.02 7.25
N ARG A 330 -31.98 2.46 6.47
CA ARG A 330 -31.74 1.02 6.37
C ARG A 330 -30.82 0.49 7.47
N LEU A 331 -29.99 1.36 8.06
CA LEU A 331 -29.15 1.04 9.22
C LEU A 331 -29.98 1.04 10.51
N GLU A 332 -30.85 2.04 10.67
CA GLU A 332 -31.75 2.18 11.84
C GLU A 332 -32.77 1.02 11.95
N LEU A 333 -33.16 0.42 10.83
CA LEU A 333 -34.07 -0.75 10.80
C LEU A 333 -33.43 -2.03 11.35
N VAL A 334 -32.09 -2.09 11.41
CA VAL A 334 -31.35 -3.20 12.04
C VAL A 334 -31.24 -2.99 13.55
N ASP A 335 -31.19 -1.74 14.02
CA ASP A 335 -31.16 -1.39 15.45
C ASP A 335 -32.54 -1.50 16.13
N ALA A 336 -33.63 -1.55 15.36
CA ALA A 336 -35.00 -1.61 15.85
C ALA A 336 -35.58 -3.04 15.97
N LEU A 337 -34.79 -4.08 15.68
CA LEU A 337 -35.17 -5.51 15.75
C LEU A 337 -34.32 -6.24 16.79
#